data_AF-A0A842VGC7-F1
#
_entry.id   AF-A0A842VGC7-F1
#
_cell.length_a   1.000
_cell.length_b   1.000
_cell.length_c   1.000
_cell.angle_alpha   90.00
_cell.angle_beta   90.00
_cell.angle_gamma   90.00
#
_symmetry.space_group_name_H-M   'P 1'
#
loop_
_entity.id
_entity.type
_entity.pdbx_description
1 polymer ?
#
loop_
_entity_poly.entity_id
_entity_poly.type
_entity_poly.pdbx_seq_one_letter_code
_entity_poly.pdbx_strand_id
1 'polypeptide(L)' 'MEFNIPKNLKYSKTHEYVRVEENEAVIGISDFAQKQLGDIVYVEFPEIGQEFTRGDEMAEIESVKAIGELYAPISCKV' A
#
# COMPACT_ATOMS: atom_id res chain seq x y z
N MET A 1 18.41 11.59 3.39
CA MET A 1 17.77 10.29 3.64
C MET A 1 17.75 9.54 2.32
N GLU A 2 18.28 8.32 2.30
CA GLU A 2 18.20 7.45 1.12
C GLU A 2 16.87 6.69 1.16
N PHE A 3 16.18 6.59 0.02
CA PHE A 3 14.93 5.86 -0.12
C PHE A 3 15.17 4.62 -0.98
N ASN A 4 14.66 3.48 -0.54
CA ASN A 4 14.70 2.27 -1.34
C ASN A 4 13.56 2.29 -2.37
N ILE A 5 13.91 2.42 -3.65
CA ILE A 5 12.95 2.48 -4.77
C ILE A 5 13.31 1.38 -5.79
N PRO A 6 12.92 0.11 -5.56
CA PRO A 6 13.16 -0.97 -6.51
C PRO A 6 12.53 -0.71 -7.89
N LYS A 7 13.30 -0.94 -8.95
CA LYS A 7 12.87 -0.66 -10.33
C LYS A 7 11.83 -1.65 -10.89
N ASN A 8 11.69 -2.81 -10.24
CA ASN A 8 10.74 -3.85 -10.64
C ASN A 8 9.32 -3.63 -10.09
N LEU A 9 9.09 -2.51 -9.39
CA LEU A 9 7.79 -2.13 -8.84
C LEU A 9 7.16 -1.02 -9.68
N LYS A 10 5.83 -1.00 -9.74
CA LYS A 10 5.05 0.12 -10.26
C LYS A 10 4.53 0.94 -9.07
N TYR A 11 4.58 2.27 -9.15
CA TYR A 11 4.23 3.14 -8.02
C TYR A 11 3.03 4.02 -8.35
N SER A 12 2.20 4.27 -7.35
CA SER A 12 1.15 5.29 -7.39
C SER A 12 1.71 6.67 -7.01
N LYS A 13 0.91 7.72 -7.21
CA LYS A 13 1.23 9.07 -6.70
C LYS A 13 1.00 9.20 -5.18
N THR A 14 0.20 8.30 -4.62
CA THR A 14 -0.19 8.22 -3.21
C THR A 14 0.74 7.32 -2.39
N HIS A 15 1.88 6.90 -2.98
CA HIS A 15 2.96 6.17 -2.33
C HIS A 15 2.72 4.68 -2.06
N GLU A 16 1.75 4.05 -2.72
CA GLU A 16 1.66 2.59 -2.84
C GLU A 16 2.51 2.07 -3.99
N TYR A 17 2.89 0.79 -3.90
CA TYR A 17 3.52 0.04 -4.98
C TYR A 17 2.69 -1.19 -5.35
N VAL A 18 2.89 -1.65 -6.58
CA VAL A 18 2.38 -2.93 -7.11
C VAL A 18 3.55 -3.73 -7.64
N ARG A 19 3.68 -4.98 -7.18
CA ARG A 19 4.52 -6.01 -7.79
C ARG A 19 3.62 -7.04 -8.45
N VAL A 20 3.71 -7.20 -9.77
CA VAL A 20 2.90 -8.17 -10.51
C VAL A 20 3.66 -9.49 -10.57
N GLU A 21 3.00 -10.57 -10.16
CA GLU A 21 3.50 -11.94 -10.16
C GLU A 21 2.52 -12.83 -10.91
N GLU A 22 2.76 -13.02 -12.21
CA GLU A 22 1.88 -13.77 -13.12
C GLU A 22 0.40 -13.33 -13.06
N ASN A 23 -0.41 -14.02 -12.25
CA ASN A 23 -1.85 -13.80 -12.09
C ASN A 23 -2.23 -13.06 -10.80
N GLU A 24 -1.26 -12.77 -9.94
CA GLU A 24 -1.47 -12.08 -8.66
C GLU A 24 -0.67 -10.78 -8.60
N ALA A 25 -1.06 -9.91 -7.68
CA ALA A 25 -0.40 -8.64 -7.46
C ALA A 25 -0.19 -8.41 -5.96
N VAL A 26 1.04 -8.06 -5.58
CA VAL A 26 1.36 -7.64 -4.22
C VAL A 26 1.28 -6.12 -4.16
N ILE A 27 0.43 -5.63 -3.26
CA ILE A 27 0.27 -4.20 -2.98
C ILE A 27 0.89 -3.89 -1.62
N GLY A 28 1.54 -2.74 -1.50
CA GLY A 28 2.06 -2.24 -0.23
C GLY A 28 2.46 -0.77 -0.32
N ILE A 29 3.03 -0.21 0.75
CA ILE A 29 3.47 1.19 0.80
C ILE A 29 4.97 1.33 0.50
N SER A 30 5.36 2.44 -0.11
CA SER A 30 6.75 2.75 -0.42
C SER A 30 7.60 3.01 0.82
N ASP A 31 8.92 2.90 0.69
CA ASP A 31 9.86 3.26 1.76
C ASP A 31 9.75 4.73 2.19
N PHE A 32 9.29 5.62 1.30
CA PHE A 32 8.96 6.98 1.67
C PHE A 32 7.78 7.04 2.65
N ALA A 33 6.67 6.35 2.32
CA ALA A 33 5.45 6.37 3.12
C ALA A 33 5.68 5.84 4.54
N GLN A 34 6.34 4.68 4.68
CA GLN A 34 6.62 4.13 6.01
C GLN A 34 7.51 5.08 6.83
N LYS A 35 8.48 5.78 6.22
CA LYS A 35 9.32 6.77 6.94
C LYS A 35 8.52 7.98 7.41
N GLN A 36 7.51 8.40 6.65
CA GLN A 36 6.62 9.50 7.07
C GLN A 36 5.74 9.07 8.24
N LEU A 37 5.16 7.86 8.19
CA LEU A 37 4.36 7.29 9.27
C LEU A 37 5.20 7.00 10.52
N GLY A 38 6.45 6.56 10.35
CA GLY A 38 7.28 6.09 11.45
C GLY A 38 6.91 4.68 11.89
N ASP A 39 6.99 4.41 13.19
CA ASP A 39 6.76 3.06 13.72
C ASP A 39 5.28 2.69 13.56
N ILE A 40 5.02 1.73 12.66
CA ILE A 40 3.69 1.16 12.42
C ILE A 40 3.34 0.23 13.57
N VAL A 41 2.18 0.44 14.18
CA VAL A 41 1.71 -0.32 15.35
C VAL A 41 0.51 -1.20 15.02
N TYR A 42 -0.28 -0.84 14.01
CA TYR A 42 -1.44 -1.60 13.58
C TYR A 42 -1.73 -1.39 12.09
N VAL A 43 -2.34 -2.40 11.46
CA VAL A 43 -2.84 -2.34 10.08
C VAL A 43 -4.19 -3.06 10.04
N GLU A 44 -5.21 -2.37 9.58
CA GLU A 44 -6.51 -2.97 9.27
C GLU A 44 -6.51 -3.42 7.81
N PHE A 45 -6.38 -4.73 7.61
CA PHE A 45 -6.41 -5.33 6.27
C PHE A 45 -7.85 -5.59 5.80
N PRO A 46 -8.09 -5.54 4.48
CA PRO A 46 -9.38 -5.92 3.91
C PRO A 46 -9.64 -7.42 4.08
N GLU A 47 -10.91 -7.82 3.99
CA GLU A 47 -11.28 -9.23 4.02
C GLU A 47 -10.97 -9.93 2.70
N ILE A 48 -10.58 -11.21 2.77
CA ILE A 48 -10.38 -12.04 1.58
C ILE A 48 -11.69 -12.13 0.79
N GLY A 49 -11.62 -11.89 -0.50
CA GLY A 49 -12.74 -11.89 -1.42
C GLY A 49 -13.39 -10.53 -1.62
N GLN A 50 -12.98 -9.49 -0.89
CA GLN A 50 -13.44 -8.12 -1.10
C GLN A 50 -12.90 -7.57 -2.43
N GLU A 51 -13.73 -6.79 -3.12
CA GLU A 51 -13.40 -6.19 -4.42
C GLU A 51 -13.23 -4.67 -4.28
N PHE A 52 -12.23 -4.12 -4.95
CA PHE A 52 -11.90 -2.70 -4.93
C PHE A 52 -11.73 -2.17 -6.36
N THR A 53 -12.18 -0.94 -6.58
CA THR A 53 -11.87 -0.15 -7.76
C THR A 53 -10.59 0.66 -7.51
N ARG A 54 -9.82 0.91 -8.56
CA ARG A 54 -8.65 1.80 -8.46
C ARG A 54 -9.02 3.15 -7.81
N GLY A 55 -8.34 3.46 -6.72
CA GLY A 55 -8.53 4.68 -5.93
C GLY A 55 -9.42 4.51 -4.71
N ASP A 56 -10.10 3.36 -4.57
CA ASP A 56 -10.86 3.05 -3.35
C ASP A 56 -9.90 2.86 -2.17
N GLU A 57 -10.34 3.25 -0.98
CA GLU A 57 -9.64 2.95 0.26
C GLU A 57 -9.72 1.45 0.54
N MET A 58 -8.56 0.82 0.73
CA MET A 58 -8.42 -0.63 0.85
C MET A 58 -7.97 -1.09 2.24
N ALA A 59 -7.17 -0.28 2.94
CA ALA A 59 -6.68 -0.59 4.27
C ALA A 59 -6.34 0.69 5.03
N GLU A 60 -6.37 0.62 6.37
CA GLU A 60 -5.90 1.68 7.26
C GLU A 60 -4.62 1.24 7.97
N ILE A 61 -3.67 2.16 8.12
CA ILE A 61 -2.36 1.94 8.74
C ILE A 61 -2.21 2.90 9.91
N GLU A 62 -2.11 2.37 11.12
CA GLU A 62 -1.83 3.18 12.29
C GLU A 62 -0.34 3.12 12.66
N SER A 63 0.19 4.28 12.99
CA SER A 63 1.54 4.44 13.50
C SER A 63 1.53 5.25 14.80
N VAL A 64 2.67 5.31 15.47
CA VAL A 64 2.84 6.16 16.66
C VAL A 64 2.60 7.65 16.36
N LYS A 65 2.75 8.08 15.09
CA LYS A 65 2.66 9.50 14.70
C LYS A 65 1.33 9.88 14.08
N ALA A 66 0.74 9.00 13.28
CA ALA A 66 -0.41 9.31 12.43
C ALA A 66 -1.15 8.03 11.98
N ILE A 67 -2.36 8.24 11.49
CA ILE A 67 -3.15 7.26 10.74
C ILE A 67 -2.96 7.57 9.25
N GLY A 68 -2.67 6.55 8.45
CA GLY A 68 -2.56 6.63 7.00
C GLY A 68 -3.52 5.67 6.32
N GLU A 69 -4.03 6.08 5.16
CA GLU A 69 -4.91 5.26 4.33
C GLU A 69 -4.08 4.64 3.19
N LEU A 70 -4.41 3.40 2.81
CA LEU A 70 -3.86 2.72 1.65
C LEU A 70 -4.95 2.62 0.59
N TYR A 71 -4.71 3.25 -0.55
CA TYR A 71 -5.65 3.22 -1.66
C TYR A 71 -5.30 2.12 -2.67
N ALA A 72 -6.30 1.48 -3.25
CA ALA A 72 -6.15 0.47 -4.28
C ALA A 72 -5.47 1.07 -5.54
N PRO A 73 -4.21 0.72 -5.87
CA PRO A 73 -3.51 1.28 -7.01
C PRO A 73 -4.04 0.76 -8.36
N ILE A 74 -4.76 -0.37 -8.33
CA ILE A 74 -5.42 -1.05 -9.44
C ILE A 74 -6.77 -1.59 -8.94
N SER A 75 -7.71 -1.86 -9.85
CA SER A 75 -8.90 -2.63 -9.48
C SER A 75 -8.50 -4.08 -9.22
N CYS A 76 -8.94 -4.65 -8.10
CA CYS A 76 -8.53 -5.98 -7.67
C CYS A 76 -9.58 -6.65 -6.78
N LYS A 77 -9.38 -7.95 -6.59
CA LYS A 77 -10.04 -8.74 -5.56
C LYS A 77 -8.95 -9.27 -4.63
N VAL A 78 -9.15 -9.13 -3.32
CA VAL A 78 -8.26 -9.63 -2.26
C VAL A 78 -8.36 -11.14 -2.16
#